data_AF-A0A4Q5QGP7-F1
#
_entry.id   AF-A0A4Q5QGP7-F1
#
_cell.length_a   1.000
_cell.length_b   1.000
_cell.length_c   1.000
_cell.angle_alpha   90.00
_cell.angle_beta   90.00
_cell.angle_gamma   90.00
#
_symmetry.space_group_name_H-M   'P 1'
#
loop_
_entity.id
_entity.type
_entity.pdbx_description
1 polymer ?
#
loop_
_entity_poly.entity_id
_entity_poly.type
_entity_poly.pdbx_seq_one_letter_code
_entity_poly.pdbx_strand_id
1 'polypeptide(L)' 'MGDRIREEATALLATLRAGGLMVATAESCTGGLIVGALTEIAGSSDVVDRGFVTYANEAKTEMLGVPAGLIGQHGAV' A
#
# COMPACT_ATOMS: atom_id res chain seq x y z
N MET A 1 -0.90 15.93 -5.47
CA MET A 1 -0.69 14.70 -6.25
C MET A 1 -0.69 15.06 -7.73
N GLY A 2 0.26 14.57 -8.53
CA GLY A 2 0.27 14.84 -9.97
C GLY A 2 -0.90 14.16 -10.69
N ASP A 3 -1.37 14.74 -11.79
CA ASP A 3 -2.59 14.32 -12.50
C ASP A 3 -2.58 12.82 -12.85
N ARG A 4 -1.46 12.33 -13.38
CA ARG A 4 -1.28 10.91 -13.71
C ARG A 4 -1.53 9.96 -12.53
N ILE A 5 -1.00 10.28 -11.34
CA ILE A 5 -1.17 9.43 -10.15
C ILE A 5 -2.63 9.44 -9.71
N ARG A 6 -3.31 10.58 -9.80
CA ARG A 6 -4.74 10.70 -9.48
C ARG A 6 -5.59 9.86 -10.43
N GLU A 7 -5.28 9.87 -11.73
CA GLU A 7 -5.95 9.06 -12.75
C GLU A 7 -5.74 7.56 -12.50
N GLU A 8 -4.50 7.13 -12.27
CA GLU A 8 -4.16 5.72 -11.97
C GLU A 8 -4.85 5.23 -10.69
N ALA A 9 -4.84 6.03 -9.61
CA ALA A 9 -5.54 5.72 -8.37
C ALA A 9 -7.06 5.58 -8.58
N THR A 10 -7.67 6.50 -9.34
CA THR A 10 -9.09 6.47 -9.65
C THR A 10 -9.47 5.22 -10.45
N ALA A 11 -8.66 4.88 -11.46
CA ALA A 11 -8.88 3.69 -12.30
C ALA A 11 -8.74 2.39 -11.50
N LEU A 12 -7.75 2.30 -10.61
CA LEU A 12 -7.56 1.14 -9.73
C LEU A 12 -8.77 0.95 -8.80
N LEU A 13 -9.21 2.02 -8.12
CA LEU A 13 -10.36 1.95 -7.20
C LEU A 13 -11.64 1.53 -7.93
N ALA A 14 -11.87 2.05 -9.15
CA ALA A 14 -13.02 1.67 -9.96
C ALA A 14 -12.98 0.18 -10.33
N THR A 15 -11.81 -0.34 -10.71
CA THR A 15 -11.61 -1.74 -11.08
C THR A 15 -11.88 -2.67 -9.90
N LEU A 16 -11.30 -2.37 -8.74
CA LEU A 16 -11.49 -3.16 -7.52
C LEU A 16 -12.94 -3.12 -7.04
N ARG A 17 -13.59 -1.95 -7.08
CA ARG A 17 -15.00 -1.79 -6.76
C ARG A 17 -15.91 -2.65 -7.65
N ALA A 18 -15.65 -2.68 -8.96
CA ALA A 18 -16.40 -3.51 -9.89
C ALA A 18 -16.23 -5.02 -9.60
N GLY A 19 -15.09 -5.41 -9.05
CA GLY A 19 -14.81 -6.78 -8.61
C GLY A 19 -15.29 -7.12 -7.20
N GLY A 20 -15.81 -6.16 -6.43
CA GLY A 20 -16.14 -6.35 -5.01
C GLY A 20 -14.91 -6.67 -4.15
N LEU A 21 -13.73 -6.17 -4.54
CA LEU A 21 -12.46 -6.42 -3.88
C LEU A 21 -12.03 -5.21 -3.06
N MET A 22 -11.33 -5.48 -1.96
CA MET A 22 -10.62 -4.47 -1.19
C MET A 22 -9.11 -4.58 -1.42
N VAL A 23 -8.38 -3.50 -1.12
CA VAL A 23 -6.92 -3.44 -1.22
C VAL A 23 -6.31 -3.05 0.13
N ALA A 24 -5.18 -3.69 0.43
CA ALA A 24 -4.26 -3.26 1.48
C ALA A 24 -2.90 -2.93 0.87
N THR A 25 -2.22 -1.90 1.38
CA THR A 25 -0.86 -1.55 0.93
C THR A 25 0.18 -1.95 1.96
N ALA A 26 1.36 -2.35 1.50
CA ALA A 26 2.57 -2.49 2.31
C ALA A 26 3.67 -1.65 1.66
N GLU A 27 4.16 -0.66 2.40
CA GLU A 27 5.01 0.41 1.89
C GLU A 27 6.29 0.51 2.70
N SER A 28 7.42 0.76 2.02
CA SER A 28 8.69 1.08 2.66
C SER A 28 9.15 2.45 2.17
N CYS A 29 9.90 2.52 1.07
CA CYS A 29 10.46 3.78 0.55
C CYS A 29 9.42 4.82 0.12
N THR A 30 8.19 4.41 -0.22
CA THR A 30 7.10 5.34 -0.54
C THR A 30 6.50 6.00 0.69
N GLY A 31 6.76 5.51 1.90
CA GLY A 31 6.41 6.19 3.14
C GLY A 31 4.91 6.46 3.35
N GLY A 32 4.02 5.69 2.72
CA GLY A 32 2.58 5.90 2.78
C GLY A 32 2.00 6.71 1.62
N LEU A 33 2.83 7.12 0.65
CA LEU A 33 2.35 7.88 -0.51
C LEU A 33 1.41 7.06 -1.41
N ILE A 34 1.50 5.73 -1.43
CA ILE A 34 0.56 4.89 -2.21
C ILE A 34 -0.80 4.92 -1.54
N VAL A 35 -0.91 4.57 -0.25
CA VAL A 35 -2.19 4.62 0.46
C VAL A 35 -2.75 6.05 0.48
N GLY A 36 -1.89 7.06 0.67
CA GLY A 36 -2.27 8.46 0.58
C GLY A 36 -2.92 8.82 -0.75
N ALA A 37 -2.31 8.43 -1.87
CA ALA A 37 -2.85 8.63 -3.22
C ALA A 37 -4.22 7.98 -3.41
N LEU A 38 -4.43 6.76 -2.88
CA LEU A 38 -5.71 6.08 -2.94
C LEU A 38 -6.76 6.78 -2.07
N THR A 39 -6.40 7.14 -0.84
CA THR A 39 -7.32 7.77 0.13
C THR A 39 -7.71 9.21 -0.23
N GLU A 40 -6.94 9.89 -1.08
CA GLU A 40 -7.28 11.21 -1.64
C GLU A 40 -8.50 11.17 -2.58
N ILE A 41 -8.86 9.99 -3.11
CA ILE A 41 -10.02 9.84 -3.98
C ILE A 41 -11.27 9.66 -3.11
N ALA A 42 -12.27 10.52 -3.33
CA ALA A 42 -13.54 10.44 -2.63
C ALA A 42 -14.21 9.07 -2.85
N GLY A 43 -14.75 8.49 -1.76
CA GLY A 43 -15.37 7.17 -1.78
C GLY A 43 -14.38 6.00 -1.70
N SER A 44 -13.06 6.24 -1.65
CA SER A 44 -12.03 5.19 -1.52
C SER A 44 -12.21 4.25 -0.33
N SER A 45 -12.95 4.65 0.72
CA SER A 45 -13.23 3.83 1.90
C SER A 45 -14.01 2.54 1.63
N ASP A 46 -14.67 2.40 0.47
CA ASP A 46 -15.34 1.16 0.08
C ASP A 46 -14.39 0.11 -0.51
N VAL A 47 -13.14 0.49 -0.79
CA VAL A 47 -12.13 -0.36 -1.43
C VAL A 47 -10.83 -0.42 -0.63
N VAL A 48 -10.40 0.66 0.02
CA VAL A 48 -9.16 0.69 0.80
C VAL A 48 -9.41 0.14 2.20
N ASP A 49 -8.82 -1.02 2.52
CA ASP A 49 -8.95 -1.67 3.84
C ASP A 49 -7.94 -1.10 4.84
N ARG A 50 -6.63 -1.14 4.50
CA ARG A 50 -5.56 -0.65 5.37
C ARG A 50 -4.28 -0.31 4.60
N GLY A 51 -3.39 0.44 5.23
CA GLY A 51 -2.03 0.65 4.75
C GLY A 51 -1.00 0.37 5.86
N PHE A 52 0.08 -0.30 5.50
CA PHE A 52 1.22 -0.57 6.38
C PHE A 52 2.43 0.21 5.86
N VAL A 53 3.04 1.03 6.70
CA VAL A 53 4.32 1.68 6.40
C VAL A 53 5.41 1.04 7.25
N THR A 54 6.16 0.12 6.66
CA THR A 54 7.17 -0.72 7.30
C THR A 54 8.59 -0.36 6.82
N TYR A 55 9.02 0.88 7.07
CA TYR A 55 10.32 1.38 6.59
C TYR A 55 11.49 0.60 7.21
N ALA A 56 11.47 0.38 8.53
CA ALA A 56 12.46 -0.41 9.25
C ALA A 56 12.32 -1.92 8.93
N ASN A 57 13.40 -2.68 9.07
CA ASN A 57 13.39 -4.13 8.85
C ASN A 57 12.58 -4.85 9.95
N GLU A 58 12.69 -4.36 11.17
CA GLU A 58 11.93 -4.80 12.34
C GLU A 58 10.43 -4.62 12.08
N ALA A 59 10.01 -3.47 11.54
CA ALA A 59 8.62 -3.20 11.21
C ALA A 59 8.05 -4.18 10.16
N LYS A 60 8.85 -4.60 9.18
CA LYS A 60 8.45 -5.64 8.19
C LYS A 60 8.18 -6.98 8.88
N THR A 61 8.97 -7.30 9.90
CA THR A 61 8.80 -8.53 10.68
C THR A 61 7.58 -8.44 11.60
N GLU A 62 7.47 -7.37 12.38
CA GLU A 62 6.42 -7.21 13.39
C GLU A 62 5.02 -7.04 12.80
N MET A 63 4.90 -6.28 11.71
CA MET A 63 3.59 -5.90 11.16
C MET A 63 3.14 -6.83 10.04
N LEU A 64 4.08 -7.37 9.26
CA LEU A 64 3.79 -8.16 8.06
C LEU A 64 4.30 -9.60 8.14
N GLY A 65 4.97 -9.98 9.23
CA GLY A 65 5.48 -11.34 9.43
C GLY A 65 6.64 -11.71 8.51
N VAL A 66 7.34 -10.73 7.90
CA VAL A 66 8.51 -11.02 7.06
C VAL A 66 9.61 -11.64 7.94
N PRO A 67 10.12 -12.85 7.64
CA PRO A 67 11.13 -13.47 8.48
C PRO A 67 12.41 -12.64 8.54
N ALA A 68 12.89 -12.31 9.74
CA ALA A 68 14.14 -11.54 9.92
C ALA A 68 15.35 -12.22 9.25
N GLY A 69 15.39 -13.56 9.26
CA GLY A 69 16.43 -14.33 8.56
C GLY A 69 16.43 -14.13 7.05
N LEU A 70 15.26 -13.93 6.42
CA LEU A 70 15.16 -13.65 4.98
C LEU A 70 15.77 -12.28 4.66
N ILE A 71 15.46 -11.27 5.47
CA ILE A 71 16.02 -9.91 5.34
C ILE A 71 17.54 -9.93 5.55
N GLY A 72 18.03 -10.68 6.54
CA GLY A 72 19.47 -10.81 6.79
C GLY A 72 20.24 -11.45 5.63
N GLN A 73 19.60 -12.36 4.88
CA GLN A 73 20.23 -13.08 3.75
C GLN A 73 20.20 -12.29 2.45
N HIS A 74 19.10 -11.59 2.17
CA HIS A 74 18.86 -10.97 0.86
C HIS A 74 18.83 -9.44 0.89
N GLY A 75 18.78 -8.83 2.07
CA GLY A 75 18.42 -7.42 2.21
C GLY A 75 16.91 -7.22 2.12
N ALA A 76 16.50 -5.95 2.24
CA ALA A 76 15.08 -5.56 2.23
C ALA A 76 14.57 -5.09 0.85
N VAL A 77 15.44 -5.05 -0.17
CA VAL A 77 15.18 -4.55 -1.53
C VAL A 77 15.59 -5.60 -2.55
#